data_AF-A0A662PL35-F1
#
_entry.id   AF-A0A662PL35-F1
#
_cell.length_a   1.000
_cell.length_b   1.000
_cell.length_c   1.000
_cell.angle_alpha   90.00
_cell.angle_beta   90.00
_cell.angle_gamma   90.00
#
_symmetry.space_group_name_H-M   'P 1'
#
loop_
_entity.id
_entity.type
_entity.pdbx_description
1 polymer ?
#
loop_
_entity_poly.entity_id
_entity_poly.type
_entity_poly.pdbx_seq_one_letter_code
_entity_poly.pdbx_strand_id
1 'polypeptide(L)' 'MGSFITIAECRGFGVRVPEDSYFSFFNSPYPAHRLVSAIDIYFQSHEALLPVDEGLIVDIDEFECPRYR' A
#
# COMPACT_ATOMS: atom_id res chain seq x y z
N MET A 1 -5.10 -13.30 -16.45
CA MET A 1 -5.39 -12.18 -15.54
C MET A 1 -5.66 -12.77 -14.17
N GLY A 2 -4.85 -12.42 -13.16
CA GLY A 2 -5.13 -12.83 -11.78
C GLY A 2 -6.42 -12.16 -11.29
N SER A 3 -7.14 -12.85 -10.41
CA SER A 3 -8.28 -12.26 -9.70
C SER A 3 -7.76 -11.26 -8.66
N PHE A 4 -8.58 -10.25 -8.37
CA PHE A 4 -8.25 -9.18 -7.41
C PHE A 4 -9.28 -9.17 -6.29
N ILE A 5 -8.82 -8.95 -5.07
CA ILE A 5 -9.65 -8.76 -3.88
C ILE A 5 -9.56 -7.32 -3.37
N THR A 6 -10.65 -6.84 -2.77
CA THR A 6 -10.66 -5.54 -2.09
C THR A 6 -10.27 -5.74 -0.63
N ILE A 7 -9.21 -5.04 -0.19
CA ILE A 7 -8.63 -5.23 1.16
C ILE A 7 -8.85 -4.02 2.08
N ALA A 8 -9.23 -2.88 1.51
CA ALA A 8 -9.59 -1.66 2.24
C ALA A 8 -10.55 -0.80 1.40
N GLU A 9 -11.33 0.05 2.06
CA GLU A 9 -12.13 1.08 1.40
C GLU A 9 -12.04 2.39 2.20
N CYS A 10 -11.91 3.52 1.50
CA CYS A 10 -11.99 4.84 2.10
C CYS A 10 -12.59 5.83 1.11
N ARG A 11 -13.59 6.62 1.56
CA ARG A 11 -14.22 7.69 0.75
C ARG A 11 -14.69 7.23 -0.64
N GLY A 12 -15.19 5.99 -0.75
CA GLY A 12 -15.65 5.42 -2.02
C GLY A 12 -14.55 4.86 -2.93
N PHE A 13 -13.29 4.82 -2.47
CA PHE A 13 -12.18 4.19 -3.18
C PHE A 13 -11.81 2.87 -2.52
N GLY A 14 -11.87 1.78 -3.29
CA GLY A 14 -11.45 0.45 -2.87
C GLY A 14 -9.99 0.17 -3.25
N VAL A 15 -9.18 -0.27 -2.28
CA VAL A 15 -7.83 -0.76 -2.54
C VAL A 15 -7.91 -2.22 -2.97
N ARG A 16 -7.53 -2.50 -4.21
CA ARG A 16 -7.59 -3.83 -4.82
C ARG A 16 -6.18 -4.38 -5.02
N VAL A 17 -5.96 -5.64 -4.64
CA VAL A 17 -4.68 -6.34 -4.82
C VAL A 17 -4.89 -7.71 -5.46
N PRO A 18 -3.89 -8.25 -6.15
CA PRO A 18 -3.92 -9.65 -6.59
C PRO A 18 -4.17 -10.59 -5.41
N GLU A 19 -4.96 -11.65 -5.61
CA GLU A 19 -5.33 -12.62 -4.56
C GLU A 19 -4.15 -13.29 -3.85
N ASP A 20 -3.01 -13.39 -4.51
CA ASP A 20 -1.77 -14.00 -4.01
C ASP A 20 -0.81 -13.01 -3.33
N SER A 21 -1.22 -11.75 -3.20
CA SER A 21 -0.44 -10.72 -2.52
C SER A 21 -0.60 -10.80 -1.00
N TYR A 22 0.51 -10.69 -0.27
CA TYR A 22 0.47 -10.48 1.17
C TYR A 22 0.29 -8.99 1.46
N PHE A 23 -0.45 -8.65 2.50
CA PHE A 23 -0.60 -7.26 2.94
C PHE A 23 -0.68 -7.17 4.46
N SER A 24 -0.34 -6.01 5.01
CA SER A 24 -0.48 -5.75 6.44
C SER A 24 -0.76 -4.28 6.75
N PHE A 25 -1.68 -4.06 7.68
CA PHE A 25 -1.93 -2.74 8.26
C PHE A 25 -1.01 -2.45 9.46
N PHE A 26 -0.28 -3.45 9.98
CA PHE A 26 0.36 -3.35 11.29
C PHE A 26 1.82 -3.81 11.33
N ASN A 27 2.38 -4.30 10.21
CA ASN A 27 3.73 -4.86 10.16
C ASN A 27 4.84 -3.83 9.93
N SER A 28 4.58 -2.56 10.24
CA SER A 28 5.51 -1.49 9.91
C SER A 28 5.63 -0.46 11.02
N PRO A 29 6.84 0.09 11.24
CA PRO A 29 7.13 1.01 12.34
C PRO A 29 6.55 2.41 12.11
N TYR A 30 6.05 2.73 10.91
CA TYR A 30 5.56 4.08 10.62
C TYR A 30 4.31 4.43 11.45
N PRO A 31 4.20 5.67 11.97
CA PRO A 31 3.04 6.11 12.74
C PRO A 31 1.68 5.86 12.05
N ALA A 32 1.64 5.93 10.72
CA ALA A 32 0.43 5.72 9.93
C ALA A 32 -0.21 4.33 10.14
N HIS A 33 0.60 3.29 10.41
CA HIS A 33 0.12 1.94 10.73
C HIS A 33 -0.52 1.85 12.13
N ARG A 34 -0.11 2.71 13.07
CA ARG A 34 -0.76 2.80 14.40
C ARG A 34 -2.16 3.42 14.32
N LEU A 35 -2.38 4.25 13.29
CA LEU A 35 -3.65 4.93 13.04
C LEU A 35 -4.52 4.19 12.03
N VAL A 36 -4.09 3.00 11.55
CA VAL A 36 -4.78 2.23 10.50
C VAL A 36 -5.03 3.07 9.23
N SER A 37 -4.09 3.97 8.94
CA SER A 37 -4.17 4.92 7.82
C SER A 37 -3.21 4.59 6.67
N ALA A 38 -2.40 3.54 6.83
CA ALA A 38 -1.48 3.02 5.82
C ALA A 38 -1.58 1.48 5.75
N ILE A 39 -1.17 0.94 4.60
CA ILE A 39 -1.13 -0.49 4.32
C ILE A 39 0.14 -0.81 3.54
N ASP A 40 0.83 -1.87 3.94
CA ASP A 40 1.94 -2.44 3.19
C ASP A 40 1.40 -3.57 2.31
N ILE A 41 1.82 -3.59 1.04
CA ILE A 41 1.46 -4.64 0.09
C ILE A 41 2.78 -5.24 -0.43
N TYR A 42 2.93 -6.54 -0.22
CA TYR A 42 4.11 -7.30 -0.61
C TYR A 42 3.78 -8.10 -1.86
N PHE A 43 4.18 -7.56 -3.01
CA PHE A 43 4.07 -8.22 -4.30
C PHE A 43 5.11 -9.34 -4.43
N GLN A 44 4.78 -10.39 -5.16
CA GLN A 44 5.73 -11.48 -5.46
C GLN A 44 6.85 -11.04 -6.41
N SER A 45 6.59 -10.01 -7.22
CA SER A 45 7.56 -9.37 -8.11
C SER A 45 8.36 -8.27 -7.39
N HIS A 46 9.50 -7.89 -7.98
CA HIS A 46 10.26 -6.71 -7.56
C HIS A 46 9.65 -5.37 -8.01
N GLU A 47 8.44 -5.42 -8.56
CA GLU A 47 7.68 -4.26 -9.03
C GLU A 47 6.37 -4.14 -8.24
N ALA A 48 6.05 -2.91 -7.84
CA ALA A 48 4.79 -2.58 -7.21
C ALA A 48 3.79 -2.07 -8.26
N LEU A 49 2.52 -2.41 -8.07
CA LEU A 49 1.44 -1.88 -8.91
C LEU A 49 1.13 -0.43 -8.52
N LEU A 50 0.90 0.41 -9.53
CA LEU A 50 0.30 1.72 -9.32
C LEU A 50 -1.18 1.52 -8.91
N PRO A 51 -1.68 2.20 -7.87
CA PRO A 51 -3.06 2.01 -7.39
C PRO A 51 -4.13 2.63 -8.31
N VAL A 52 -3.70 3.28 -9.40
CA VAL A 52 -4.55 3.97 -10.39
C VAL A 52 -4.02 3.65 -11.79
N ASP A 53 -4.88 3.71 -12.80
CA ASP A 53 -4.47 3.49 -14.19
C ASP A 53 -3.60 4.64 -14.73
N GLU A 54 -3.93 5.87 -14.34
CA GLU A 54 -3.23 7.09 -14.74
C GLU A 54 -3.20 8.11 -13.59
N GLY A 55 -2.12 8.89 -13.50
CA GLY A 55 -1.96 9.93 -12.48
C GLY A 55 -0.83 10.90 -12.80
N LEU A 56 -0.92 12.13 -12.27
CA LEU A 56 0.15 13.12 -12.34
C LEU A 56 0.97 13.06 -11.05
N ILE A 57 2.29 12.87 -11.16
CA ILE A 57 3.20 13.04 -10.02
C ILE A 57 3.27 14.54 -9.70
N VAL A 58 2.78 14.92 -8.54
CA VAL A 58 2.78 16.32 -8.08
C VAL A 58 4.00 16.67 -7.24
N ASP A 59 4.59 15.68 -6.57
CA ASP A 59 5.74 15.86 -5.68
C ASP A 59 6.49 14.53 -5.48
N ILE A 60 7.78 14.62 -5.15
CA ILE A 60 8.65 13.50 -4.76
C ILE A 60 9.51 13.98 -3.59
N ASP A 61 9.43 13.29 -2.47
CA ASP A 61 10.17 13.62 -1.24
C ASP A 61 10.95 12.40 -0.74
N GLU A 62 12.03 12.66 0.00
CA GLU A 62 12.89 11.64 0.62
C GLU A 62 12.93 11.86 2.13
N PHE A 63 12.78 10.79 2.91
CA PHE A 63 12.82 10.85 4.36
C PHE A 63 13.61 9.69 4.96
N GLU A 64 14.16 9.92 6.14
CA GLU A 64 14.88 8.90 6.89
C GLU A 64 13.93 7.83 7.41
N CYS A 65 14.22 6.57 7.08
CA CYS A 65 13.45 5.43 7.56
C CYS A 65 13.53 5.33 9.09
N PRO A 66 12.40 5.27 9.81
CA PRO A 66 12.39 5.12 11.25
C PRO A 66 13.04 3.79 11.62
N ARG A 67 14.17 3.88 12.30
CA ARG A 67 14.94 2.71 12.76
C ARG A 67 14.32 2.16 14.05
N TYR A 68 13.21 1.44 13.91
CA TYR A 68 12.52 0.67 14.98
C TYR A 68 12.15 1.48 16.25
N ARG A 69 11.30 0.87 17.09
CA ARG A 69 10.75 1.42 18.33
C ARG A 69 11.56 0.96 19.53
#